data_AF-A0A0E0LXR3-F1
#
_entry.id   AF-A0A0E0LXR3-F1
#
_cell.length_a   1.000
_cell.length_b   1.000
_cell.length_c   1.000
_cell.angle_alpha   90.00
_cell.angle_beta   90.00
_cell.angle_gamma   90.00
#
_symmetry.space_group_name_H-M   'P 1'
#
loop_
_entity.id
_entity.type
_entity.pdbx_description
1 polymer ?
#
loop_
_entity_poly.entity_id
_entity_poly.type
_entity_poly.pdbx_seq_one_letter_code
_entity_poly.pdbx_strand_id
1 'polypeptide(L)'
;MKSALPLSSCLHQISDDWDSYGQRYWMCRNYSYSPEKPKPVPKGRKGKAKIPVKEPEAPPPICDFVEWIDKEMSEFDKRLIKSWRERQEEREERQRQRATKEKAERERREELELRELARLNREKEERAENRSRKLAKAQRAKDAGSEAARKGKYPRCTQ
;
A
#
# COMPACT_ATOMS: atom_id res chain seq x y z
N MET A 1 4.09 -25.13 46.63
CA MET A 1 2.72 -24.85 47.09
C MET A 1 2.11 -23.86 46.10
N LYS A 2 1.16 -24.30 45.27
CA LYS A 2 0.46 -23.40 44.35
C LYS A 2 -0.49 -22.56 45.20
N SER A 3 -0.11 -21.32 45.50
CA SER A 3 -1.00 -20.39 46.19
C SER A 3 -2.24 -20.20 45.31
N ALA A 4 -3.36 -20.75 45.75
CA ALA A 4 -4.66 -20.45 45.18
C ALA A 4 -4.91 -18.96 45.41
N LEU A 5 -4.64 -18.15 44.39
CA LEU A 5 -5.14 -16.78 44.35
C LEU A 5 -6.66 -16.86 44.38
N PRO A 6 -7.33 -16.02 45.18
CA PRO A 6 -8.78 -16.05 45.26
C PRO A 6 -9.38 -15.79 43.87
N LEU A 7 -10.35 -16.63 43.49
CA LEU A 7 -11.14 -16.55 42.25
C LEU A 7 -11.79 -15.17 42.01
N SER A 8 -11.72 -14.24 42.97
CA SER A 8 -12.19 -12.85 42.86
C SER A 8 -11.32 -11.93 42.00
N SER A 9 -10.17 -12.40 41.49
CA SER A 9 -9.24 -11.59 40.67
C SER A 9 -9.24 -11.90 39.17
N CYS A 10 -10.09 -12.82 38.70
CA CYS A 10 -10.21 -13.17 37.28
C CYS A 10 -11.27 -12.31 36.57
N LEU A 11 -10.98 -11.91 35.33
CA LEU A 11 -11.88 -11.23 34.42
C LEU A 11 -12.55 -12.22 33.48
N HIS A 12 -13.83 -11.98 33.19
CA HIS A 12 -14.56 -12.66 32.14
C HIS A 12 -14.37 -11.92 30.81
N GLN A 13 -14.00 -12.63 29.76
CA GLN A 13 -13.95 -12.09 28.40
C GLN A 13 -14.61 -13.04 27.40
N ILE A 14 -15.00 -12.46 26.27
CA ILE A 14 -15.49 -13.17 25.08
C ILE A 14 -14.42 -13.00 24.01
N SER A 15 -14.07 -14.09 23.33
CA SER A 15 -13.14 -14.01 22.21
C SER A 15 -13.81 -13.46 20.96
N ASP A 16 -13.12 -12.52 20.31
CA ASP A 16 -13.48 -11.96 19.01
C ASP A 16 -12.69 -12.63 17.86
N ASP A 17 -11.82 -13.60 18.17
CA ASP A 17 -11.00 -14.29 17.18
C ASP A 17 -11.82 -15.29 16.37
N TRP A 18 -11.49 -15.47 15.09
CA TRP A 18 -12.26 -16.31 14.17
C TRP A 18 -12.43 -17.78 14.58
N ASP A 19 -11.42 -18.34 15.23
CA ASP A 19 -11.41 -19.76 15.60
C ASP A 19 -12.01 -20.00 16.99
N SER A 20 -12.22 -18.93 17.76
CA SER A 20 -12.81 -18.98 19.09
C SER A 20 -13.94 -17.98 19.30
N TYR A 21 -14.52 -17.46 18.23
CA TYR A 21 -15.49 -16.37 18.25
C TYR A 21 -16.68 -16.73 19.14
N GLY A 22 -17.00 -15.84 20.08
CA GLY A 22 -18.10 -16.03 21.03
C GLY A 22 -17.76 -16.97 22.19
N GLN A 23 -16.61 -17.66 22.18
CA GLN A 23 -16.19 -18.49 23.31
C GLN A 23 -15.70 -17.62 24.46
N ARG A 24 -16.13 -17.97 25.65
CA ARG A 24 -15.81 -17.25 26.88
C ARG A 24 -14.58 -17.86 27.53
N TYR A 25 -13.77 -17.00 28.13
CA TYR A 25 -12.61 -17.41 28.91
C TYR A 25 -12.44 -16.53 30.14
N TRP A 26 -11.85 -17.12 31.17
CA TRP A 26 -11.30 -16.41 32.30
C TRP A 26 -9.88 -15.98 31.97
N MET A 27 -9.53 -14.75 32.31
CA MET A 27 -8.15 -14.29 32.28
C MET A 27 -7.80 -13.58 33.57
N CYS A 28 -6.54 -13.63 34.00
CA CYS A 28 -6.11 -12.87 35.16
C CYS A 28 -6.29 -11.37 34.92
N ARG A 29 -6.75 -10.62 35.92
CA ARG A 29 -6.77 -9.16 35.84
C ARG A 29 -5.38 -8.53 35.72
N ASN A 30 -4.34 -9.27 36.11
CA ASN A 30 -2.93 -8.90 35.91
C ASN A 30 -2.29 -9.55 34.67
N TYR A 31 -3.09 -9.97 33.67
CA TYR A 31 -2.62 -10.60 32.42
C TYR A 31 -1.85 -9.64 31.52
N SER A 32 -2.21 -8.36 31.53
CA SER A 32 -1.39 -7.30 30.95
C SER A 32 -1.27 -6.20 31.99
N TYR A 33 -0.04 -5.88 32.38
CA TYR A 33 0.20 -4.78 33.30
C TYR A 33 -0.22 -3.47 32.61
N SER A 34 -1.42 -2.98 32.94
CA SER A 34 -1.92 -1.68 32.53
C SER A 34 -1.89 -0.76 33.75
N PRO A 35 -0.88 0.11 33.91
CA PRO A 35 -0.91 1.10 34.96
C PRO A 35 -2.15 1.97 34.76
N GLU A 36 -3.05 2.00 35.75
CA GLU A 36 -4.21 2.89 35.70
C GLU A 36 -3.70 4.31 35.51
N LYS A 37 -4.01 4.91 34.35
CA LYS A 37 -3.68 6.32 34.12
C LYS A 37 -4.39 7.12 35.20
N PRO A 38 -3.68 7.94 36.01
CA PRO A 38 -4.30 8.68 37.08
C PRO A 38 -5.42 9.55 36.51
N LYS A 39 -6.63 9.41 37.07
CA LYS A 39 -7.77 10.24 36.65
C LYS A 39 -7.38 11.71 36.78
N PRO A 40 -7.63 12.56 35.76
CA PRO A 40 -7.33 13.97 35.86
C PRO A 40 -8.13 14.57 37.03
N VAL A 41 -7.39 15.07 38.02
CA VAL A 41 -7.97 15.71 39.20
C VAL A 41 -8.79 16.92 38.74
N PRO A 42 -10.04 17.10 39.23
CA PRO A 42 -10.80 18.32 38.96
C PRO A 42 -9.98 19.54 39.40
N LYS A 43 -9.81 20.54 38.53
CA LYS A 43 -9.08 21.78 38.83
C LYS A 43 -9.81 22.54 39.95
N GLY A 44 -9.51 22.22 41.20
CA GLY A 44 -10.17 22.80 42.37
C GLY A 44 -9.24 22.86 43.57
N ARG A 45 -8.86 24.09 43.93
CA ARG A 45 -8.21 24.54 45.18
C ARG A 45 -6.73 24.14 45.37
N LYS A 46 -5.88 25.16 45.23
CA LYS A 46 -4.48 25.18 45.68
C LYS A 46 -4.45 24.86 47.19
N GLY A 47 -3.65 23.88 47.61
CA GLY A 47 -3.28 23.74 49.03
C GLY A 47 -3.20 22.34 49.63
N LYS A 48 -3.36 21.25 48.88
CA LYS A 48 -3.07 19.91 49.40
C LYS A 48 -1.89 19.31 48.65
N ALA A 49 -0.85 18.94 49.41
CA ALA A 49 0.37 18.33 48.90
C ALA A 49 0.02 17.21 47.91
N LYS A 50 0.61 17.26 46.72
CA LYS A 50 0.56 16.15 45.78
C LYS A 50 1.29 15.00 46.45
N ILE A 51 0.56 14.01 46.97
CA ILE A 51 1.16 12.73 47.32
C ILE A 51 1.76 12.22 46.01
N PRO A 52 3.09 12.07 45.88
CA PRO A 52 3.66 11.42 44.72
C PRO A 52 3.11 10.00 44.76
N VAL A 53 2.28 9.64 43.79
CA VAL A 53 1.97 8.24 43.55
C VAL A 53 3.32 7.63 43.19
N LYS A 54 3.95 6.95 44.15
CA LYS A 54 5.16 6.17 43.90
C LYS A 54 4.77 5.15 42.85
N GLU A 55 5.27 5.35 41.64
CA GLU A 55 5.28 4.32 40.63
C GLU A 55 5.97 3.10 41.27
N PRO A 56 5.32 1.93 41.30
CA PRO A 56 5.93 0.73 41.88
C PRO A 56 7.29 0.48 41.21
N GLU A 57 8.35 0.30 42.01
CA GLU A 57 9.74 0.12 41.55
C GLU A 57 9.93 -1.06 40.57
N ALA A 58 8.99 -2.01 40.56
CA ALA A 58 8.91 -3.07 39.59
C ALA A 58 7.44 -3.34 39.23
N PRO A 59 7.12 -3.59 37.95
CA PRO A 59 5.79 -4.02 37.57
C PRO A 59 5.46 -5.32 38.32
N PRO A 60 4.22 -5.47 38.83
CA PRO A 60 3.79 -6.71 39.46
C PRO A 60 3.97 -7.86 38.47
N PRO A 61 4.36 -9.07 38.95
CA PRO A 61 4.56 -10.22 38.08
C PRO A 61 3.30 -10.50 37.29
N ILE A 62 3.41 -10.38 35.96
CA ILE A 62 2.30 -10.61 35.03
C ILE A 62 1.85 -12.06 35.20
N CYS A 63 0.53 -12.25 35.33
CA CYS A 63 -0.06 -13.57 35.47
C CYS A 63 -0.70 -13.96 34.14
N ASP A 64 -0.12 -14.97 33.50
CA ASP A 64 -0.51 -15.52 32.20
C ASP A 64 -1.71 -16.48 32.28
N PHE A 65 -2.41 -16.53 33.42
CA PHE A 65 -3.55 -17.40 33.59
C PHE A 65 -4.67 -17.03 32.62
N VAL A 66 -4.95 -17.97 31.71
CA VAL A 66 -6.06 -17.96 30.77
C VAL A 66 -6.69 -19.36 30.80
N GLU A 67 -7.98 -19.43 31.07
CA GLU A 67 -8.72 -20.68 31.09
C GLU A 67 -10.03 -20.52 30.31
N TRP A 68 -10.21 -21.36 29.28
CA TRP A 68 -11.43 -21.35 28.47
C TRP A 68 -12.60 -21.94 29.26
N ILE A 69 -13.73 -21.22 29.24
CA ILE A 69 -14.98 -21.62 29.90
C ILE A 69 -15.77 -22.53 28.98
N ASP A 70 -15.89 -22.13 27.72
CA ASP A 70 -16.61 -22.89 26.72
C ASP A 70 -15.64 -23.89 26.07
N LYS A 71 -16.05 -25.17 26.05
CA LYS A 71 -15.27 -26.25 25.43
C LYS A 71 -15.57 -26.41 23.94
N GLU A 72 -16.74 -25.95 23.52
CA GLU A 72 -17.21 -26.04 22.14
C GLU A 72 -17.93 -24.74 21.76
N MET A 73 -17.71 -24.27 20.53
CA MET A 73 -18.47 -23.15 19.96
C MET A 73 -19.94 -23.51 19.74
N SER A 74 -20.83 -22.54 19.91
CA SER A 74 -22.23 -22.72 19.60
C SER A 74 -22.46 -22.94 18.09
N GLU A 75 -23.48 -23.70 17.72
CA GLU A 75 -23.87 -23.90 16.31
C GLU A 75 -24.32 -22.60 15.63
N PHE A 76 -24.74 -21.60 16.41
CA PHE A 76 -25.02 -20.26 15.90
C PHE A 76 -23.73 -19.56 15.49
N ASP A 77 -22.73 -19.53 16.36
CA ASP A 77 -21.44 -18.89 16.09
C ASP A 77 -20.69 -19.57 14.95
N LYS A 78 -20.71 -20.91 14.89
CA LYS A 78 -20.15 -21.67 13.75
C LYS A 78 -20.78 -21.26 12.42
N ARG A 79 -22.12 -21.13 12.36
CA ARG A 79 -22.82 -20.67 11.15
C ARG A 79 -22.50 -19.22 10.81
N LEU A 80 -22.40 -18.36 11.83
CA LEU A 80 -22.03 -16.96 11.63
C LEU A 80 -20.63 -16.85 11.03
N ILE A 81 -19.62 -17.48 11.64
CA ILE A 81 -18.24 -17.52 11.16
C ILE A 81 -18.17 -18.03 9.72
N LYS A 82 -18.88 -19.12 9.40
CA LYS A 82 -18.93 -19.67 8.04
C LYS A 82 -19.46 -18.64 7.03
N SER A 83 -20.60 -18.02 7.31
CA SER A 83 -21.19 -17.01 6.42
C SER A 83 -20.31 -15.77 6.24
N TRP A 84 -19.52 -15.43 7.27
CA TRP A 84 -18.58 -14.33 7.22
C TRP A 84 -17.36 -14.69 6.35
N ARG A 85 -16.83 -15.92 6.46
CA ARG A 85 -15.74 -16.42 5.60
C ARG A 85 -16.14 -16.44 4.13
N GLU A 86 -17.32 -16.97 3.82
CA GLU A 86 -17.86 -16.97 2.46
C GLU A 86 -17.96 -15.54 1.89
N ARG A 87 -18.45 -14.57 2.67
CA ARG A 87 -18.50 -13.16 2.27
C ARG A 87 -17.11 -12.53 2.10
N GLN A 88 -16.12 -12.93 2.89
CA GLN A 88 -14.74 -12.45 2.71
C GLN A 88 -14.16 -12.98 1.41
N GLU A 89 -14.28 -14.29 1.17
CA GLU A 89 -13.81 -14.94 -0.05
C GLU A 89 -14.46 -14.32 -1.30
N GLU A 90 -15.76 -14.09 -1.26
CA GLU A 90 -16.47 -13.42 -2.37
C GLU A 90 -15.93 -11.99 -2.61
N ARG A 91 -15.66 -11.22 -1.55
CA ARG A 91 -15.07 -9.88 -1.69
C ARG A 91 -13.66 -9.94 -2.26
N GLU A 92 -12.84 -10.87 -1.78
CA GLU A 92 -11.49 -11.07 -2.32
C GLU A 92 -11.53 -11.50 -3.78
N GLU A 93 -12.43 -12.41 -4.16
CA GLU A 93 -12.58 -12.85 -5.54
C GLU A 93 -12.97 -11.68 -6.44
N ARG A 94 -13.97 -10.88 -6.03
CA ARG A 94 -14.35 -9.66 -6.76
C ARG A 94 -13.18 -8.69 -6.91
N GLN A 95 -12.35 -8.53 -5.87
CA GLN A 95 -11.15 -7.70 -5.96
C GLN A 95 -10.12 -8.28 -6.93
N ARG A 96 -9.86 -9.60 -6.89
CA ARG A 96 -8.97 -10.28 -7.82
C ARG A 96 -9.47 -10.13 -9.26
N GLN A 97 -10.76 -10.30 -9.51
CA GLN A 97 -11.36 -10.10 -10.82
C GLN A 97 -11.20 -8.65 -11.31
N ARG A 98 -11.38 -7.65 -10.43
CA ARG A 98 -11.15 -6.23 -10.76
C ARG A 98 -9.67 -5.97 -11.10
N ALA A 99 -8.75 -6.48 -10.29
CA ALA A 99 -7.32 -6.33 -10.52
C ALA A 99 -6.90 -6.97 -11.85
N THR A 100 -7.43 -8.16 -12.19
CA THR A 100 -7.16 -8.81 -13.47
C THR A 100 -7.69 -7.99 -14.65
N LYS A 101 -8.91 -7.43 -14.52
CA LYS A 101 -9.49 -6.56 -15.57
C LYS A 101 -8.69 -5.27 -15.74
N GLU A 102 -8.34 -4.60 -14.65
CA GLU A 102 -7.53 -3.38 -14.68
C GLU A 102 -6.14 -3.64 -15.28
N LYS A 103 -5.50 -4.76 -14.91
CA LYS A 103 -4.22 -5.15 -15.49
C LYS A 103 -4.33 -5.37 -17.00
N ALA A 104 -5.36 -6.09 -17.45
CA ALA A 104 -5.59 -6.32 -18.88
C ALA A 104 -5.91 -5.03 -19.64
N GLU A 105 -6.66 -4.10 -19.04
CA GLU A 105 -6.94 -2.78 -19.63
C GLU A 105 -5.66 -1.95 -19.74
N ARG A 106 -4.85 -1.93 -18.68
CA ARG A 106 -3.56 -1.24 -18.65
C ARG A 106 -2.62 -1.77 -19.73
N GLU A 107 -2.51 -3.09 -19.87
CA GLU A 107 -1.68 -3.72 -20.89
C GLU A 107 -2.13 -3.34 -22.31
N ARG A 108 -3.45 -3.33 -22.59
CA ARG A 108 -3.96 -2.85 -23.89
C ARG A 108 -3.63 -1.38 -24.13
N ARG A 109 -3.73 -0.55 -23.09
CA ARG A 109 -3.40 0.87 -23.20
C ARG A 109 -1.91 1.07 -23.49
N GLU A 110 -1.04 0.39 -22.76
CA GLU A 110 0.40 0.41 -22.97
C GLU A 110 0.78 -0.09 -24.36
N GLU A 111 0.12 -1.15 -24.86
CA GLU A 111 0.31 -1.63 -26.23
C GLU A 111 -0.07 -0.59 -27.28
N LEU A 112 -1.21 0.08 -27.11
CA LEU A 112 -1.64 1.16 -28.01
C LEU A 112 -0.69 2.36 -27.96
N GLU A 113 -0.26 2.77 -26.77
CA GLU A 113 0.73 3.84 -26.59
C GLU A 113 2.07 3.49 -27.26
N LEU A 114 2.51 2.24 -27.17
CA LEU A 114 3.72 1.78 -27.84
C LEU A 114 3.58 1.79 -29.37
N ARG A 115 2.43 1.36 -29.90
CA ARG A 115 2.13 1.42 -31.35
C ARG A 115 2.11 2.86 -31.87
N GLU A 116 1.48 3.77 -31.13
CA GLU A 116 1.45 5.18 -31.48
C GLU A 116 2.83 5.82 -31.41
N LEU A 117 3.63 5.49 -30.39
CA LEU A 117 5.01 5.96 -30.29
C LEU A 117 5.85 5.46 -31.47
N ALA A 118 5.70 4.19 -31.87
CA ALA A 118 6.37 3.66 -33.05
C ALA A 118 5.98 4.40 -34.34
N ARG A 119 4.70 4.76 -34.50
CA ARG A 119 4.22 5.57 -35.62
C ARG A 119 4.86 6.96 -35.64
N LEU A 120 4.87 7.64 -34.49
CA LEU A 120 5.48 8.97 -34.34
C LEU A 120 6.99 8.95 -34.59
N ASN A 121 7.68 7.90 -34.17
CA ASN A 121 9.12 7.75 -34.41
C ASN A 121 9.43 7.59 -35.90
N ARG A 122 8.67 6.76 -36.63
CA ARG A 122 8.81 6.63 -38.09
C ARG A 122 8.58 7.98 -38.80
N GLU A 123 7.55 8.71 -38.38
CA GLU A 123 7.25 10.02 -38.96
C GLU A 123 8.35 11.06 -38.66
N LYS A 124 8.95 11.03 -37.46
CA LYS A 124 10.10 11.87 -37.12
C LYS A 124 11.34 11.51 -37.96
N GLU A 125 11.58 10.21 -38.15
CA GLU A 125 12.69 9.71 -38.97
C GLU A 125 12.53 10.14 -40.43
N GLU A 126 11.35 9.96 -41.02
CA GLU A 126 11.06 10.41 -42.39
C GLU A 126 11.26 11.93 -42.53
N ARG A 127 10.80 12.72 -41.55
CA ARG A 127 11.03 14.17 -41.55
C ARG A 127 12.52 14.51 -41.45
N ALA A 128 13.28 13.77 -40.64
CA ALA A 128 14.73 13.95 -40.53
C ALA A 128 15.45 13.59 -41.83
N GLU A 129 15.05 12.49 -42.47
CA GLU A 129 15.56 12.07 -43.77
C GLU A 129 15.23 13.10 -44.85
N ASN A 130 14.00 13.63 -44.88
CA ASN A 130 13.59 14.68 -45.81
C ASN A 130 14.45 15.95 -45.63
N ARG A 131 14.69 16.37 -44.38
CA ARG A 131 15.60 17.49 -44.07
C ARG A 131 17.02 17.21 -44.56
N SER A 132 17.54 16.02 -44.27
CA SER A 132 18.88 15.58 -44.71
C SER A 132 18.98 15.60 -46.24
N ARG A 133 17.99 15.06 -46.95
CA ARG A 133 17.91 15.07 -48.41
C ARG A 133 17.91 16.48 -49.01
N LYS A 134 17.15 17.41 -48.42
CA LYS A 134 17.13 18.82 -48.82
C LYS A 134 18.49 19.49 -48.63
N LEU A 135 19.13 19.25 -47.48
CA LEU A 135 20.47 19.78 -47.19
C LEU A 135 21.52 19.22 -48.17
N ALA A 136 21.50 17.91 -48.44
CA ALA A 136 22.39 17.29 -49.40
C ALA A 136 22.21 17.86 -50.82
N LYS A 137 20.96 18.11 -51.25
CA LYS A 137 20.68 18.75 -52.55
C LYS A 137 21.21 20.18 -52.61
N ALA A 138 21.01 20.96 -51.55
CA ALA A 138 21.52 22.33 -51.46
C ALA A 138 23.06 22.35 -51.48
N GLN A 139 23.71 21.42 -50.78
CA GLN A 139 25.16 21.30 -50.77
C GLN A 139 25.69 20.98 -52.17
N ARG A 140 25.12 19.97 -52.85
CA ARG A 140 25.49 19.65 -54.24
C ARG A 140 25.33 20.83 -55.19
N ALA A 141 24.28 21.65 -55.04
CA ALA A 141 24.10 22.84 -55.84
C ALA A 141 25.19 23.91 -55.59
N LYS A 142 25.58 24.10 -54.33
CA LYS A 142 26.70 24.98 -53.95
C LYS A 142 28.02 24.48 -54.53
N ASP A 143 28.28 23.17 -54.42
CA ASP A 143 29.50 22.53 -54.93
C ASP A 143 29.58 22.63 -56.47
N ALA A 144 28.47 22.42 -57.18
CA ALA A 144 28.41 22.61 -58.63
C ALA A 144 28.64 24.07 -59.05
N GLY A 145 28.11 25.03 -58.29
CA GLY A 145 28.33 26.45 -58.53
C GLY A 145 29.78 26.88 -58.31
N SER A 146 30.41 26.40 -57.23
CA SER A 146 31.83 26.66 -56.95
C SER A 146 32.74 25.95 -57.95
N GLU A 147 32.40 24.74 -58.38
CA GLU A 147 33.12 24.02 -59.44
C GLU A 147 33.03 24.75 -60.78
N ALA A 148 31.85 25.24 -61.17
CA ALA A 148 31.65 26.01 -62.40
C ALA A 148 32.45 27.33 -62.38
N ALA A 149 32.48 28.03 -61.25
CA ALA A 149 33.32 29.22 -61.05
C ALA A 149 34.81 28.87 -61.18
N ARG A 150 35.27 27.75 -60.61
CA ARG A 150 36.66 27.29 -60.70
C ARG A 150 37.06 26.87 -62.12
N LYS A 151 36.13 26.32 -62.90
CA LYS A 151 36.37 25.89 -64.29
C LYS A 151 36.34 27.02 -65.33
N GLY A 152 36.04 28.27 -64.91
CA GLY A 152 36.30 29.47 -65.71
C GLY A 152 35.58 29.57 -67.07
N LYS A 153 34.54 28.78 -67.33
CA LYS A 153 33.77 28.85 -68.58
C LYS A 153 32.53 29.73 -68.38
N TYR A 154 32.74 31.05 -68.34
CA TYR A 154 31.65 31.98 -68.61
C TYR A 154 31.33 31.96 -70.11
N PRO A 155 30.06 31.93 -70.53
CA PRO A 155 29.71 32.10 -71.94
C PRO A 155 30.24 33.47 -72.37
N ARG A 156 31.13 33.51 -73.37
CA ARG A 156 31.46 34.78 -74.02
C ARG A 156 30.19 35.24 -74.74
N CYS A 157 29.55 36.30 -74.23
CA CYS A 157 28.56 37.05 -74.99
C CYS A 157 29.24 37.48 -76.29
N THR A 158 28.80 36.90 -77.42
CA THR A 158 29.09 37.43 -78.74
C THR A 158 28.13 38.60 -78.97
N GLN A 159 28.70 39.77 -79.22
CA GLN A 159 28.01 41.00 -79.61
C GLN A 159 27.65 40.97 -81.09
#